data_AF-A0A6P0JR58-F1
#
_entry.id   AF-A0A6P0JR58-F1
#
_cell.length_a   1.000
_cell.length_b   1.000
_cell.length_c   1.000
_cell.angle_alpha   90.00
_cell.angle_beta   90.00
_cell.angle_gamma   90.00
#
_symmetry.space_group_name_H-M   'P 1'
#
loop_
_entity.id
_entity.type
_entity.pdbx_description
1 polymer ?
#
loop_
_entity_poly.entity_id
_entity_poly.type
_entity_poly.pdbx_seq_one_letter_code
_entity_poly.pdbx_strand_id
1 'polypeptide(L)'
;MLWLASWPRSGNTLLRTIFFSCFGLHTGSIYPRDLGGNETLEKQTGHIEWEADGQIHFPNQIPVLKTHELPQNDAPAIYIVRNGRAACVSLWQFYNQSLPLEVVITGQHRFGSWANHVRAWNPWERPNTLLLHYEDLARDHKTAFDPLTTFLGTPVQSEELPSRDELAGKDGRWVRQKSNWREQWTEEREALFLQYNGEIAEQLGYSESD
;
A
#
# COMPACT_ATOMS: atom_id res chain seq x y z
N MET A 1 6.61 -17.86 0.53
CA MET A 1 6.61 -16.43 0.90
C MET A 1 5.90 -15.65 -0.20
N LEU A 2 5.02 -14.74 0.18
CA LEU A 2 4.23 -13.88 -0.69
C LEU A 2 4.58 -12.43 -0.40
N TRP A 3 4.91 -11.65 -1.42
CA TRP A 3 5.13 -10.21 -1.27
C TRP A 3 3.82 -9.44 -1.19
N LEU A 4 3.71 -8.55 -0.21
CA LEU A 4 2.72 -7.46 -0.22
C LEU A 4 3.47 -6.16 -0.58
N ALA A 5 3.42 -5.78 -1.85
CA ALA A 5 4.20 -4.68 -2.38
C ALA A 5 3.31 -3.46 -2.68
N SER A 6 3.85 -2.26 -2.43
CA SER A 6 3.26 -1.03 -2.91
C SER A 6 4.28 0.08 -2.92
N TRP A 7 4.13 1.09 -3.79
CA TRP A 7 4.77 2.38 -3.53
C TRP A 7 4.23 2.94 -2.19
N PRO A 8 5.04 3.67 -1.39
CA PRO A 8 4.60 4.15 -0.08
C PRO A 8 3.24 4.86 -0.10
N ARG A 9 2.45 4.68 0.97
CA ARG A 9 1.13 5.35 1.14
C ARG A 9 0.04 4.96 0.11
N SER A 10 0.18 3.80 -0.50
CA SER A 10 -0.80 3.23 -1.46
C SER A 10 -1.78 2.23 -0.85
N GLY A 11 -2.03 2.27 0.47
CA GLY A 11 -3.07 1.44 1.09
C GLY A 11 -2.61 0.13 1.71
N ASN A 12 -1.31 -0.06 1.90
CA ASN A 12 -0.74 -1.27 2.50
C ASN A 12 -1.39 -1.64 3.85
N THR A 13 -1.57 -0.66 4.76
CA THR A 13 -2.25 -0.87 6.04
C THR A 13 -3.70 -1.36 5.89
N LEU A 14 -4.45 -0.82 4.93
CA LEU A 14 -5.83 -1.25 4.67
C LEU A 14 -5.88 -2.71 4.22
N LEU A 15 -5.02 -3.09 3.28
CA LEU A 15 -4.96 -4.46 2.79
C LEU A 15 -4.51 -5.45 3.87
N ARG A 16 -3.59 -5.05 4.76
CA ARG A 16 -3.20 -5.86 5.92
C ARG A 16 -4.35 -6.05 6.91
N THR A 17 -5.16 -5.02 7.14
CA THR A 17 -6.40 -5.16 7.92
C THR A 17 -7.38 -6.12 7.26
N ILE A 18 -7.56 -6.06 5.93
CA ILE A 18 -8.42 -7.03 5.20
C ILE A 18 -7.87 -8.46 5.34
N PHE A 19 -6.56 -8.66 5.17
CA PHE A 19 -5.93 -9.97 5.38
C PHE A 19 -6.20 -10.51 6.77
N PHE A 20 -6.01 -9.70 7.80
CA PHE A 20 -6.20 -10.16 9.16
C PHE A 20 -7.68 -10.37 9.50
N SER A 21 -8.52 -9.34 9.32
CA SER A 21 -9.92 -9.37 9.74
C SER A 21 -10.78 -10.29 8.88
N CYS A 22 -10.51 -10.40 7.57
CA CYS A 22 -11.37 -11.15 6.65
C CYS A 22 -10.81 -12.52 6.27
N PHE A 23 -9.48 -12.72 6.31
CA PHE A 23 -8.83 -13.99 5.92
C PHE A 23 -8.05 -14.67 7.05
N GLY A 24 -7.97 -14.06 8.24
CA GLY A 24 -7.17 -14.58 9.36
C GLY A 24 -5.67 -14.59 9.08
N LEU A 25 -5.21 -13.84 8.05
CA LEU A 25 -3.83 -13.81 7.60
C LEU A 25 -3.03 -12.72 8.32
N HIS A 26 -1.98 -13.15 9.02
CA HIS A 26 -1.02 -12.23 9.61
C HIS A 26 0.04 -11.81 8.59
N THR A 27 0.61 -10.62 8.79
CA THR A 27 1.58 -10.03 7.88
C THR A 27 2.81 -9.53 8.62
N GLY A 28 4.00 -9.86 8.11
CA GLY A 28 5.26 -9.25 8.54
C GLY A 28 5.62 -8.07 7.66
N SER A 29 6.66 -7.32 8.04
CA SER A 29 7.28 -6.28 7.22
C SER A 29 8.78 -6.52 7.11
N ILE A 30 9.39 -6.21 5.96
CA ILE A 30 10.86 -6.21 5.86
C ILE A 30 11.51 -5.13 6.75
N TYR A 31 10.72 -4.18 7.24
CA TYR A 31 11.16 -3.10 8.10
C TYR A 31 10.88 -3.44 9.56
N PRO A 32 11.89 -3.48 10.44
CA PRO A 32 11.64 -3.63 11.87
C PRO A 32 10.94 -2.40 12.42
N ARG A 33 9.99 -2.59 13.34
CA ARG A 33 9.14 -1.51 13.88
C ARG A 33 8.39 -0.74 12.78
N ASP A 34 7.87 -1.45 11.78
CA ASP A 34 7.17 -0.87 10.60
C ASP A 34 6.04 0.11 10.98
N LEU A 35 5.32 -0.22 12.05
CA LEU A 35 4.21 0.58 12.58
C LEU A 35 4.63 1.43 13.79
N GLY A 36 5.95 1.59 14.01
CA GLY A 36 6.51 2.44 15.05
C GLY A 36 6.22 1.99 16.48
N GLY A 37 5.85 0.72 16.70
CA GLY A 37 5.41 0.21 18.01
C GLY A 37 3.99 0.63 18.37
N ASN A 38 3.16 1.03 17.40
CA ASN A 38 1.75 1.31 17.65
C ASN A 38 1.00 -0.02 17.86
N GLU A 39 0.98 -0.51 19.11
CA GLU A 39 0.36 -1.78 19.47
C GLU A 39 -1.11 -1.91 19.02
N THR A 40 -1.85 -0.80 18.99
CA THR A 40 -3.26 -0.82 18.57
C THR A 40 -3.36 -1.15 17.09
N LEU A 41 -2.56 -0.46 16.26
CA LEU A 41 -2.55 -0.69 14.82
C LEU A 41 -1.93 -2.05 14.46
N GLU A 42 -0.90 -2.48 15.19
CA GLU A 42 -0.29 -3.80 15.03
C GLU A 42 -1.31 -4.91 15.27
N LYS A 43 -2.08 -4.84 16.37
CA LYS A 43 -3.16 -5.79 16.66
C LYS A 43 -4.25 -5.80 15.60
N GLN A 44 -4.63 -4.63 15.06
CA GLN A 44 -5.70 -4.52 14.07
C GLN A 44 -5.30 -4.95 12.65
N THR A 45 -4.00 -4.91 12.35
CA THR A 45 -3.46 -5.31 11.03
C THR A 45 -2.91 -6.73 11.03
N GLY A 46 -2.96 -7.43 12.17
CA GLY A 46 -2.31 -8.72 12.35
C GLY A 46 -0.81 -8.64 12.06
N HIS A 47 -0.16 -7.54 12.45
CA HIS A 47 1.29 -7.35 12.27
C HIS A 47 2.07 -8.34 13.11
N ILE A 48 3.06 -8.98 12.51
CA ILE A 48 4.07 -9.77 13.21
C ILE A 48 5.40 -9.02 13.11
N GLU A 49 5.96 -8.74 14.27
CA GLU A 49 7.25 -8.07 14.38
C GLU A 49 8.41 -9.07 14.32
N TRP A 50 9.62 -8.54 14.08
CA TRP A 50 10.85 -9.32 14.13
C TRP A 50 11.14 -9.78 15.57
N GLU A 51 11.56 -11.03 15.71
CA GLU A 51 12.08 -11.58 16.96
C GLU A 51 13.53 -11.14 17.19
N ALA A 52 14.03 -11.38 18.41
CA ALA A 52 15.40 -11.04 18.81
C ALA A 52 16.49 -11.74 17.98
N ASP A 53 16.16 -12.86 17.33
CA ASP A 53 17.06 -13.61 16.45
C ASP A 53 17.11 -13.07 15.01
N GLY A 54 16.34 -12.01 14.72
CA GLY A 54 16.26 -11.42 13.39
C GLY A 54 15.41 -12.23 12.42
N GLN A 55 14.43 -13.01 12.89
CA GLN A 55 13.47 -13.72 12.05
C GLN A 55 12.03 -13.29 12.35
N ILE A 56 11.12 -13.60 11.42
CA ILE A 56 9.67 -13.45 11.60
C ILE A 56 9.06 -14.86 11.59
N HIS A 57 8.42 -15.25 12.68
CA HIS A 57 7.71 -16.53 12.74
C HIS A 57 6.24 -16.34 12.34
N PHE A 58 5.88 -16.83 11.17
CA PHE A 58 4.52 -16.75 10.66
C PHE A 58 3.66 -17.86 11.28
N PRO A 59 2.54 -17.53 11.95
CA PRO A 59 1.58 -18.52 12.44
C PRO A 59 0.72 -19.09 11.30
N ASN A 60 0.73 -18.45 10.13
CA ASN A 60 -0.05 -18.80 8.96
C ASN A 60 0.74 -19.66 7.98
N GLN A 61 0.03 -20.51 7.22
CA GLN A 61 0.62 -21.31 6.14
C GLN A 61 1.19 -20.47 4.99
N ILE A 62 0.72 -19.23 4.83
CA ILE A 62 1.17 -18.29 3.80
C ILE A 62 1.97 -17.16 4.48
N PRO A 63 3.31 -17.18 4.42
CA PRO A 63 4.14 -16.09 4.93
C PRO A 63 4.00 -14.87 4.03
N VAL A 64 3.29 -13.83 4.49
CA VAL A 64 3.08 -12.57 3.76
C VAL A 64 4.01 -11.49 4.29
N LEU A 65 4.85 -10.93 3.42
CA LEU A 65 5.87 -9.96 3.79
C LEU A 65 5.66 -8.63 3.05
N LYS A 66 5.42 -7.56 3.81
CA LYS A 66 5.21 -6.21 3.29
C LYS A 66 6.53 -5.55 2.88
N THR A 67 6.53 -4.82 1.76
CA THR A 67 7.68 -4.06 1.26
C THR A 67 7.29 -2.78 0.49
N HIS A 68 8.19 -1.79 0.50
CA HIS A 68 8.19 -0.64 -0.42
C HIS A 68 9.46 -0.60 -1.30
N GLU A 69 10.24 -1.68 -1.31
CA GLU A 69 11.40 -1.82 -2.17
C GLU A 69 10.99 -2.32 -3.56
N LEU A 70 11.90 -2.17 -4.52
CA LEU A 70 11.80 -2.79 -5.85
C LEU A 70 11.79 -4.33 -5.72
N PRO A 71 11.20 -5.07 -6.68
CA PRO A 71 11.14 -6.53 -6.62
C PRO A 71 12.55 -7.13 -6.55
N GLN A 72 12.74 -8.09 -5.63
CA GLN A 72 14.04 -8.71 -5.36
C GLN A 72 14.22 -10.08 -6.03
N ASN A 73 13.11 -10.71 -6.42
CA ASN A 73 13.03 -12.04 -7.03
C ASN A 73 11.67 -12.19 -7.71
N ASP A 74 11.33 -13.38 -8.23
CA ASP A 74 10.05 -13.69 -8.90
C ASP A 74 9.05 -14.43 -7.99
N ALA A 75 9.19 -14.32 -6.66
CA ALA A 75 8.19 -14.88 -5.76
C ALA A 75 6.81 -14.23 -5.98
N PRO A 76 5.72 -14.97 -5.70
CA PRO A 76 4.36 -14.44 -5.83
C PRO A 76 4.19 -13.10 -5.12
N ALA A 77 3.35 -12.24 -5.67
CA ALA A 77 3.15 -10.88 -5.16
C ALA A 77 1.69 -10.43 -5.24
N ILE A 78 1.26 -9.67 -4.25
CA ILE A 78 0.10 -8.80 -4.35
C ILE A 78 0.64 -7.38 -4.38
N TYR A 79 0.42 -6.68 -5.50
CA TYR A 79 0.78 -5.28 -5.66
C TYR A 79 -0.47 -4.42 -5.49
N ILE A 80 -0.51 -3.59 -4.45
CA ILE A 80 -1.57 -2.61 -4.27
C ILE A 80 -1.13 -1.24 -4.77
N VAL A 81 -1.88 -0.68 -5.71
CA VAL A 81 -1.65 0.65 -6.29
C VAL A 81 -2.71 1.63 -5.79
N ARG A 82 -2.35 2.92 -5.79
CA ARG A 82 -3.23 4.05 -5.47
C ARG A 82 -2.99 5.13 -6.52
N ASN A 83 -3.97 6.00 -6.75
CA ASN A 83 -3.79 7.21 -7.55
C ASN A 83 -2.50 7.94 -7.10
N GLY A 84 -1.55 8.07 -8.04
CA GLY A 84 -0.22 8.59 -7.77
C GLY A 84 -0.23 10.00 -7.16
N ARG A 85 -1.19 10.85 -7.54
CA ARG A 85 -1.34 12.21 -7.00
C ARG A 85 -1.65 12.18 -5.51
N ALA A 86 -2.67 11.40 -5.15
CA ALA A 86 -3.08 11.20 -3.76
C ALA A 86 -1.99 10.49 -2.92
N ALA A 87 -1.26 9.55 -3.52
CA ALA A 87 -0.15 8.87 -2.87
C ALA A 87 1.02 9.83 -2.60
N CYS A 88 1.42 10.66 -3.57
CA CYS A 88 2.47 11.67 -3.42
C CYS A 88 2.16 12.65 -2.28
N VAL A 89 0.95 13.24 -2.26
CA VAL A 89 0.54 14.13 -1.16
C VAL A 89 0.58 13.38 0.17
N SER A 90 0.07 12.15 0.21
CA SER A 90 0.07 11.36 1.46
C SER A 90 1.48 11.06 1.96
N LEU A 91 2.45 10.83 1.08
CA LEU A 91 3.84 10.59 1.45
C LEU A 91 4.53 11.87 1.93
N TRP A 92 4.31 12.96 1.21
CA TRP A 92 4.79 14.29 1.59
C TRP A 92 4.33 14.67 3.00
N GLN A 93 3.03 14.48 3.30
CA GLN A 93 2.51 14.76 4.63
C GLN A 93 2.95 13.73 5.69
N PHE A 94 3.21 12.47 5.31
CA PHE A 94 3.73 11.45 6.23
C PHE A 94 5.13 11.82 6.74
N TYR A 95 5.94 12.43 5.89
CA TYR A 95 7.26 12.97 6.25
C TYR A 95 7.22 14.37 6.85
N ASN A 96 6.05 14.83 7.32
CA ASN A 96 5.87 16.17 7.88
C ASN A 96 6.39 17.27 6.93
N GLN A 97 6.22 17.06 5.62
CA GLN A 97 6.58 18.04 4.59
C GLN A 97 8.07 18.40 4.59
N SER A 98 8.94 17.50 5.06
CA SER A 98 10.38 17.72 5.16
C SER A 98 11.09 17.89 3.82
N LEU A 99 10.44 17.53 2.72
CA LEU A 99 10.89 17.73 1.34
C LEU A 99 9.81 18.45 0.55
N PRO A 100 10.15 19.21 -0.51
CA PRO A 100 9.17 19.74 -1.46
C PRO A 100 8.33 18.63 -2.09
N LEU A 101 7.05 18.90 -2.36
CA LEU A 101 6.15 17.92 -2.99
C LEU A 101 6.62 17.55 -4.41
N GLU A 102 7.28 18.47 -5.10
CA GLU A 102 7.87 18.30 -6.42
C GLU A 102 9.00 17.26 -6.41
N VAL A 103 9.77 17.18 -5.32
CA VAL A 103 10.79 16.13 -5.11
C VAL A 103 10.13 14.76 -4.99
N VAL A 104 8.97 14.68 -4.34
CA VAL A 104 8.17 13.45 -4.24
C VAL A 104 7.57 13.06 -5.59
N ILE A 105 6.99 14.01 -6.32
CA ILE A 105 6.38 13.79 -7.65
C ILE A 105 7.40 13.26 -8.65
N THR A 106 8.58 13.88 -8.69
CA THR A 106 9.66 13.51 -9.62
C THR A 106 10.45 12.27 -9.17
N GLY A 107 10.22 11.80 -7.94
CA GLY A 107 10.88 10.61 -7.42
C GLY A 107 12.34 10.82 -6.99
N GLN A 108 12.75 12.06 -6.74
CA GLN A 108 14.11 12.39 -6.30
C GLN A 108 14.33 12.08 -4.80
N HIS A 109 13.94 10.88 -4.39
CA HIS A 109 14.07 10.35 -3.04
C HIS A 109 14.24 8.82 -3.08
N ARG A 110 14.45 8.19 -1.91
CA ARG A 110 14.84 6.77 -1.79
C ARG A 110 13.94 5.72 -2.46
N PHE A 111 12.69 6.05 -2.82
CA PHE A 111 11.75 5.09 -3.42
C PHE A 111 11.56 5.28 -4.93
N GLY A 112 12.25 6.27 -5.53
CA GLY A 112 12.01 6.66 -6.91
C GLY A 112 10.61 7.25 -7.12
N SER A 113 10.26 7.49 -8.38
CA SER A 113 8.93 7.99 -8.74
C SER A 113 7.89 6.89 -8.58
N TRP A 114 6.64 7.29 -8.36
CA TRP A 114 5.51 6.36 -8.29
C TRP A 114 5.44 5.47 -9.53
N ALA A 115 5.55 6.05 -10.72
CA ALA A 115 5.49 5.31 -11.98
C ALA A 115 6.69 4.35 -12.15
N ASN A 116 7.90 4.76 -11.79
CA ASN A 116 9.06 3.87 -11.88
C ASN A 116 8.93 2.66 -10.95
N HIS A 117 8.34 2.84 -9.77
CA HIS A 117 8.09 1.73 -8.85
C HIS A 117 7.04 0.76 -9.40
N VAL A 118 5.95 1.26 -9.99
CA VAL A 118 4.94 0.42 -10.66
C VAL A 118 5.57 -0.33 -11.85
N ARG A 119 6.34 0.36 -12.71
CA ARG A 119 7.06 -0.26 -13.84
C ARG A 119 8.00 -1.36 -13.38
N ALA A 120 8.75 -1.13 -12.30
CA ALA A 120 9.69 -2.11 -11.78
C ALA A 120 8.99 -3.38 -11.30
N TRP A 121 7.86 -3.24 -10.61
CA TRP A 121 7.04 -4.39 -10.19
C TRP A 121 6.27 -5.05 -11.34
N ASN A 122 6.02 -4.32 -12.43
CA ASN A 122 5.34 -4.76 -13.65
C ASN A 122 4.16 -5.72 -13.37
N PRO A 123 3.14 -5.28 -12.60
CA PRO A 123 2.14 -6.18 -12.06
C PRO A 123 1.24 -6.85 -13.13
N TRP A 124 1.30 -6.38 -14.38
CA TRP A 124 0.55 -6.94 -15.51
C TRP A 124 1.20 -8.19 -16.10
N GLU A 125 2.53 -8.24 -16.16
CA GLU A 125 3.27 -9.32 -16.83
C GLU A 125 4.04 -10.19 -15.83
N ARG A 126 4.32 -9.66 -14.64
CA ARG A 126 5.07 -10.39 -13.61
C ARG A 126 4.30 -11.66 -13.20
N PRO A 127 4.93 -12.85 -13.22
CA PRO A 127 4.25 -14.10 -12.92
C PRO A 127 3.69 -14.10 -11.50
N ASN A 128 2.56 -14.78 -11.29
CA ASN A 128 1.91 -14.95 -10.00
C ASN A 128 1.74 -13.61 -9.24
N THR A 129 1.32 -12.57 -9.96
CA THR A 129 1.10 -11.24 -9.38
C THR A 129 -0.37 -10.84 -9.47
N LEU A 130 -0.94 -10.44 -8.35
CA LEU A 130 -2.27 -9.85 -8.27
C LEU A 130 -2.14 -8.33 -8.11
N LEU A 131 -2.74 -7.59 -9.03
CA LEU A 131 -2.88 -6.13 -8.94
C LEU A 131 -4.20 -5.76 -8.25
N LEU A 132 -4.14 -4.91 -7.24
CA LEU A 132 -5.31 -4.35 -6.55
C LEU A 132 -5.26 -2.82 -6.55
N HIS A 133 -6.42 -2.17 -6.66
CA HIS A 133 -6.54 -0.71 -6.62
C HIS A 133 -7.09 -0.26 -5.27
N TYR A 134 -6.33 0.57 -4.56
CA TYR A 134 -6.70 1.14 -3.27
C TYR A 134 -8.08 1.79 -3.27
N GLU A 135 -8.43 2.50 -4.34
CA GLU A 135 -9.71 3.20 -4.45
C GLU A 135 -10.90 2.25 -4.38
N ASP A 136 -10.79 1.05 -4.94
CA ASP A 136 -11.84 0.04 -4.88
C ASP A 136 -11.97 -0.52 -3.47
N LEU A 137 -10.85 -0.89 -2.85
CA LEU A 137 -10.80 -1.39 -1.48
C LEU A 137 -11.28 -0.35 -0.46
N ALA A 138 -11.01 0.93 -0.71
CA ALA A 138 -11.42 2.02 0.16
C ALA A 138 -12.90 2.39 -0.02
N ARG A 139 -13.48 2.11 -1.18
CA ARG A 139 -14.92 2.28 -1.45
C ARG A 139 -15.73 1.13 -0.85
N ASP A 140 -15.27 -0.09 -1.09
CA ASP A 140 -15.86 -1.33 -0.58
C ASP A 140 -14.77 -2.40 -0.48
N HIS A 141 -14.39 -2.78 0.74
CA HIS A 141 -13.32 -3.76 0.96
C HIS A 141 -13.68 -5.16 0.44
N LYS A 142 -14.98 -5.46 0.27
CA LYS A 142 -15.44 -6.75 -0.27
C LYS A 142 -15.05 -6.94 -1.73
N THR A 143 -14.73 -5.87 -2.44
CA THR A 143 -14.16 -5.94 -3.81
C THR A 143 -12.85 -6.74 -3.86
N ALA A 144 -12.14 -6.86 -2.74
CA ALA A 144 -10.94 -7.68 -2.66
C ALA A 144 -11.21 -9.18 -2.47
N PHE A 145 -12.44 -9.61 -2.14
CA PHE A 145 -12.69 -10.97 -1.67
C PHE A 145 -12.47 -12.05 -2.73
N ASP A 146 -13.09 -11.92 -3.89
CA ASP A 146 -12.96 -12.92 -4.96
C ASP A 146 -11.53 -12.98 -5.51
N PRO A 147 -10.85 -11.84 -5.82
CA PRO A 147 -9.46 -11.88 -6.28
C PRO A 147 -8.51 -12.48 -5.24
N LEU A 148 -8.67 -12.13 -3.96
CA LEU A 148 -7.83 -12.66 -2.89
C LEU A 148 -8.11 -14.14 -2.63
N THR A 149 -9.37 -14.57 -2.61
CA THR A 149 -9.72 -15.98 -2.43
C THR A 149 -9.12 -16.84 -3.54
N THR A 150 -9.24 -16.37 -4.79
CA THR A 150 -8.68 -17.05 -5.96
C THR A 150 -7.16 -17.10 -5.90
N PHE A 151 -6.51 -15.98 -5.57
CA PHE A 151 -5.06 -15.88 -5.58
C PHE A 151 -4.39 -16.61 -4.40
N LEU A 152 -4.99 -16.54 -3.21
CA LEU A 152 -4.44 -17.14 -1.98
C LEU A 152 -4.90 -18.59 -1.78
N GLY A 153 -5.91 -19.06 -2.52
CA GLY A 153 -6.56 -20.35 -2.27
C GLY A 153 -7.17 -20.45 -0.88
N THR A 154 -7.53 -19.32 -0.27
CA THR A 154 -8.01 -19.21 1.12
C THR A 154 -9.39 -18.57 1.13
N PRO A 155 -10.43 -19.19 1.72
CA PRO A 155 -11.76 -18.60 1.76
C PRO A 155 -11.84 -17.39 2.70
N VAL A 156 -12.77 -16.50 2.43
CA VAL A 156 -13.18 -15.43 3.36
C VAL A 156 -13.74 -16.06 4.64
N GLN A 157 -13.26 -15.60 5.78
CA GLN A 157 -13.68 -16.05 7.12
C GLN A 157 -14.65 -15.06 7.79
N SER A 158 -14.56 -13.79 7.42
CA SER A 158 -15.41 -12.72 7.93
C SER A 158 -15.53 -11.61 6.89
N GLU A 159 -16.68 -10.96 6.83
CA GLU A 159 -16.89 -9.79 5.97
C GLU A 159 -16.70 -8.46 6.72
N GLU A 160 -16.45 -8.53 8.03
CA GLU A 160 -16.32 -7.36 8.89
C GLU A 160 -14.91 -6.77 8.83
N LEU A 161 -14.85 -5.43 8.79
CA LEU A 161 -13.61 -4.66 8.85
C LEU A 161 -13.73 -3.63 9.98
N PRO A 162 -12.71 -3.43 10.83
CA PRO A 162 -12.73 -2.34 11.80
C PRO A 162 -12.92 -0.98 11.10
N SER A 163 -13.67 -0.09 11.75
CA SER A 163 -13.97 1.24 11.19
C SER A 163 -12.69 2.04 10.93
N ARG A 164 -12.52 2.49 9.69
CA ARG A 164 -11.36 3.31 9.29
C ARG A 164 -11.26 4.62 10.08
N ASP A 165 -12.39 5.25 10.40
CA ASP A 165 -12.37 6.52 11.14
C ASP A 165 -11.95 6.32 12.59
N GLU A 166 -12.30 5.17 13.18
CA GLU A 166 -11.80 4.78 14.51
C GLU A 166 -10.29 4.51 14.48
N LEU A 167 -9.79 3.87 13.41
CA LEU A 167 -8.35 3.68 13.20
C LEU A 167 -7.63 5.02 13.06
N ALA A 168 -8.15 5.89 12.20
CA ALA A 168 -7.57 7.19 11.92
C ALA A 168 -7.58 8.13 13.14
N GLY A 169 -8.64 8.10 13.95
CA GLY A 169 -8.75 8.91 15.16
C GLY A 169 -7.79 8.51 16.28
N LYS A 170 -7.36 7.24 16.31
CA LYS A 170 -6.39 6.74 17.30
C LYS A 170 -4.94 6.86 16.82
N ASP A 171 -4.69 6.70 15.52
CA ASP A 171 -3.35 6.65 14.94
C ASP A 171 -2.89 7.98 14.32
N GLY A 172 -3.68 8.57 13.42
CA GLY A 172 -3.41 9.83 12.74
C GLY A 172 -2.16 9.87 11.83
N ARG A 173 -1.28 8.86 11.87
CA ARG A 173 0.01 8.86 11.16
C ARG A 173 0.07 7.86 10.01
N TRP A 174 -0.22 6.58 10.25
CA TRP A 174 -0.23 5.53 9.23
C TRP A 174 -1.60 5.46 8.54
N VAL A 175 -2.69 5.50 9.31
CA VAL A 175 -4.06 5.65 8.83
C VAL A 175 -4.51 7.08 9.09
N ARG A 176 -4.87 7.80 8.02
CA ARG A 176 -5.39 9.15 8.10
C ARG A 176 -6.83 9.20 7.62
N GLN A 177 -7.55 10.21 8.10
CA GLN A 177 -8.77 10.69 7.46
C GLN A 177 -8.49 11.00 5.99
N LYS A 178 -9.52 10.92 5.15
CA LYS A 178 -9.39 11.09 3.69
C LYS A 178 -8.70 12.41 3.38
N SER A 179 -7.49 12.33 2.80
CA SER A 179 -6.72 13.51 2.41
C SER A 179 -7.39 14.17 1.19
N ASN A 180 -7.74 15.45 1.29
CA ASN A 180 -8.12 16.24 0.13
C ASN A 180 -6.86 16.67 -0.64
N TRP A 181 -6.27 15.72 -1.38
CA TRP A 181 -5.00 15.93 -2.07
C TRP A 181 -5.06 17.09 -3.08
N ARG A 182 -6.26 17.39 -3.61
CA ARG A 182 -6.51 18.48 -4.56
C ARG A 182 -6.17 19.85 -4.00
N GLU A 183 -6.34 20.08 -2.70
CA GLU A 183 -5.95 21.35 -2.07
C GLU A 183 -4.44 21.63 -2.17
N GLN A 184 -3.64 20.59 -2.38
CA GLN A 184 -2.19 20.68 -2.48
C GLN A 184 -1.70 20.55 -3.93
N TRP A 185 -2.60 20.51 -4.91
CA TRP A 185 -2.28 20.15 -6.30
C TRP A 185 -2.55 21.32 -7.25
N THR A 186 -1.48 21.98 -7.68
CA THR A 186 -1.55 23.09 -8.65
C THR A 186 -1.43 22.58 -10.09
N GLU A 187 -1.71 23.43 -11.07
CA GLU A 187 -1.52 23.11 -12.49
C GLU A 187 -0.06 22.77 -12.83
N GLU A 188 0.91 23.45 -12.22
CA GLU A 188 2.33 23.16 -12.42
C GLU A 188 2.71 21.78 -11.88
N ARG A 189 2.15 21.40 -10.72
CA ARG A 189 2.36 20.06 -10.14
C ARG A 189 1.69 18.98 -10.97
N GLU A 190 0.55 19.29 -11.57
CA GLU A 190 -0.12 18.38 -12.50
C GLU A 190 0.71 18.16 -13.76
N ALA A 191 1.21 19.23 -14.39
CA ALA A 191 2.09 19.13 -15.54
C ALA A 191 3.36 18.31 -15.22
N LEU A 192 3.97 18.56 -14.05
CA LEU A 192 5.12 17.80 -13.56
C LEU A 192 4.77 16.33 -13.30
N PHE A 193 3.61 16.05 -12.72
CA PHE A 193 3.15 14.70 -12.46
C PHE A 193 2.96 13.93 -13.77
N LEU A 194 2.26 14.52 -14.75
CA LEU A 194 2.05 13.92 -16.06
C LEU A 194 3.38 13.66 -16.78
N GLN A 195 4.34 14.59 -16.70
CA GLN A 195 5.67 14.40 -17.29
C GLN A 195 6.40 13.16 -16.75
N TYR A 196 6.33 12.88 -15.44
CA TYR A 196 7.11 11.81 -14.81
C TYR A 196 6.32 10.50 -14.62
N ASN A 197 5.00 10.62 -14.49
CA ASN A 197 4.13 9.53 -14.06
C ASN A 197 2.93 9.30 -14.99
N GLY A 198 2.71 10.17 -15.99
CA GLY A 198 1.48 10.22 -16.79
C GLY A 198 1.18 8.93 -17.55
N GLU A 199 2.17 8.34 -18.22
CA GLU A 199 1.99 7.08 -18.99
C GLU A 199 1.43 5.95 -18.10
N ILE A 200 2.03 5.76 -16.91
CA ILE A 200 1.58 4.72 -15.98
C ILE A 200 0.27 5.11 -15.29
N ALA A 201 0.05 6.40 -15.07
CA ALA A 201 -1.22 6.89 -14.56
C ALA A 201 -2.35 6.57 -15.54
N GLU A 202 -2.16 6.86 -16.83
CA GLU A 202 -3.12 6.53 -17.89
C GLU A 202 -3.37 5.02 -17.99
N GLN A 203 -2.31 4.21 -18.01
CA GLN A 203 -2.43 2.75 -18.05
C GLN A 203 -3.23 2.17 -16.87
N LEU A 204 -3.17 2.82 -15.71
CA LEU A 204 -3.92 2.44 -14.51
C LEU A 204 -5.30 3.12 -14.39
N GLY A 205 -5.73 3.88 -15.39
CA GLY A 205 -7.02 4.58 -15.38
C GLY A 205 -7.06 5.85 -14.52
N TYR A 206 -5.89 6.46 -14.25
CA TYR A 206 -5.72 7.73 -13.54
C TYR A 206 -5.36 8.88 -14.49
N SER A 207 -5.89 8.85 -15.72
CA SER A 207 -5.63 9.84 -16.77
C SER A 207 -6.09 11.25 -16.37
N GLU A 208 -7.20 11.36 -15.65
CA GLU A 208 -7.74 12.63 -15.17
C GLU A 208 -7.57 12.82 -13.66
N SER A 209 -7.71 14.06 -13.20
CA SER A 209 -7.57 14.47 -11.81
C SER A 209 -8.86 14.30 -10.97
N ASP A 210 -9.79 13.47 -11.42
CA ASP A 210 -11.15 13.23 -10.86
C ASP A 210 -11.21 12.54 -9.49
#